data_AF-A0A811RRE2-F1
#
_entry.id   AF-A0A811RRE2-F1
#
_cell.length_a   1.000
_cell.length_b   1.000
_cell.length_c   1.000
_cell.angle_alpha   90.00
_cell.angle_beta   90.00
_cell.angle_gamma   90.00
#
_symmetry.space_group_name_H-M   'P 1'
#
loop_
_entity.id
_entity.type
_entity.pdbx_description
1 polymer ?
#
loop_
_entity_poly.entity_id
_entity_poly.type
_entity_poly.pdbx_seq_one_letter_code
_entity_poly.pdbx_strand_id
1 'polypeptide(L)'
;MYLDGVKLGDVQATISGVFTAAFFLFISHARPLQTLSAERPHPNIFCAYVLLSILGQFAMHIFFLITAVNEASKHMPEECIEPDSGFHPNLVNTVSYMVNMMIQVATFAVNYMGHPFNQSISENKPFKYALYGSGCFLHSDHIRYVQGFE
;
A
#
# COMPACT_ATOMS: atom_id res chain seq x y z
N MET A 1 -4.85 -0.80 -15.49
CA MET A 1 -4.76 0.58 -14.97
C MET A 1 -4.26 1.57 -16.02
N TYR A 2 -2.99 1.55 -16.44
CA TYR A 2 -2.51 2.52 -17.45
C TYR A 2 -3.29 2.42 -18.78
N LEU A 3 -3.54 1.19 -19.25
CA LEU A 3 -4.35 0.94 -20.45
C LEU A 3 -5.83 1.31 -20.27
N ASP A 4 -6.30 1.47 -19.04
CA ASP A 4 -7.67 1.87 -18.70
C ASP A 4 -7.77 3.39 -18.46
N GLY A 5 -6.74 4.15 -18.85
CA GLY A 5 -6.68 5.61 -18.68
C GLY A 5 -6.45 6.07 -17.24
N VAL A 6 -6.09 5.16 -16.32
CA VAL A 6 -5.86 5.52 -14.91
C VAL A 6 -4.57 6.31 -14.77
N LYS A 7 -4.68 7.56 -14.27
CA LYS A 7 -3.55 8.46 -14.04
C LYS A 7 -3.54 8.96 -12.61
N LEU A 8 -2.34 9.08 -12.05
CA LEU A 8 -2.10 9.68 -10.74
C LEU A 8 -1.77 11.15 -10.92
N GLY A 9 -2.35 12.01 -10.08
CA GLY A 9 -1.96 13.42 -10.03
C GLY A 9 -0.57 13.60 -9.39
N ASP A 10 0.12 14.70 -9.69
CA ASP A 10 1.47 14.99 -9.18
C ASP A 10 1.53 15.03 -7.64
N VAL A 11 0.46 15.55 -7.01
CA VAL A 11 0.33 15.59 -5.54
C VAL A 11 0.18 14.17 -4.97
N GLN A 12 -0.67 13.34 -5.59
CA GLN A 12 -0.88 11.94 -5.18
C GLN A 12 0.42 11.12 -5.28
N ALA A 13 1.16 11.30 -6.38
CA ALA A 13 2.44 10.66 -6.60
C ALA A 13 3.48 11.10 -5.55
N THR A 14 3.55 12.40 -5.25
CA THR A 14 4.45 12.96 -4.24
C THR A 14 4.15 12.42 -2.85
N ILE A 15 2.88 12.45 -2.43
CA ILE A 15 2.44 11.93 -1.12
C ILE A 15 2.81 10.45 -0.98
N SER A 16 2.53 9.64 -2.01
CA SER A 16 2.89 8.21 -2.02
C SER A 16 4.39 8.00 -1.91
N GLY A 17 5.19 8.80 -2.64
CA GLY A 17 6.64 8.74 -2.57
C GLY A 17 7.17 9.04 -1.16
N VAL A 18 6.62 10.06 -0.50
CA VAL A 18 7.00 10.44 0.87
C VAL A 18 6.64 9.32 1.86
N PHE A 19 5.44 8.75 1.79
CA PHE A 19 5.06 7.63 2.65
C PHE A 19 5.94 6.40 2.42
N THR A 20 6.21 6.06 1.16
CA THR A 20 7.10 4.95 0.78
C THR A 20 8.49 5.15 1.39
N ALA A 21 9.07 6.33 1.22
CA ALA A 21 10.38 6.66 1.75
C ALA A 21 10.40 6.60 3.29
N ALA A 22 9.37 7.14 3.95
CA ALA A 22 9.24 7.09 5.40
C ALA A 22 9.14 5.65 5.93
N PHE A 23 8.34 4.79 5.29
CA PHE A 23 8.24 3.38 5.67
C PHE A 23 9.57 2.66 5.52
N PHE A 24 10.25 2.81 4.38
CA PHE A 24 11.58 2.21 4.20
C PHE A 24 12.59 2.71 5.24
N LEU A 25 12.60 4.01 5.53
CA LEU A 25 13.50 4.61 6.52
C LEU A 25 13.27 4.07 7.94
N PHE A 26 12.02 3.93 8.36
CA PHE A 26 11.70 3.46 9.73
C PHE A 26 11.85 1.95 9.89
N ILE A 27 11.67 1.19 8.80
CA ILE A 27 12.01 -0.24 8.77
C ILE A 27 13.53 -0.42 8.83
N SER A 28 14.31 0.37 8.09
CA SER A 28 15.78 0.26 8.12
C SER A 28 16.39 0.66 9.46
N HIS A 29 15.70 1.53 10.23
CA HIS A 29 16.08 1.88 11.60
C HIS A 29 15.62 0.87 12.66
N ALA A 30 14.91 -0.19 12.28
CA ALA A 30 14.47 -1.21 13.23
C ALA A 30 15.69 -1.87 13.88
N ARG A 31 15.75 -1.84 15.22
CA ARG A 31 16.87 -2.41 15.96
C ARG A 31 16.70 -3.92 16.09
N PRO A 32 17.74 -4.71 15.73
CA PRO A 32 17.73 -6.14 15.98
C PRO A 32 17.73 -6.40 17.50
N LEU A 33 17.13 -7.51 17.92
CA LEU A 33 17.18 -7.91 19.32
C LEU A 33 18.60 -8.27 19.75
N GLN A 34 18.95 -7.91 20.99
CA GLN A 34 20.26 -8.23 21.58
C GLN A 34 20.39 -9.70 21.96
N THR A 35 19.28 -10.40 22.14
CA THR A 35 19.25 -11.83 22.45
C THR A 35 19.16 -12.64 21.17
N LEU A 36 20.05 -13.61 21.01
CA LEU A 36 19.99 -14.56 19.90
C LEU A 36 18.76 -15.46 20.08
N SER A 37 17.84 -15.40 19.11
CA SER A 37 16.73 -16.34 19.03
C SER A 37 17.24 -17.77 18.81
N ALA A 38 16.56 -18.75 19.40
CA ALA A 38 16.76 -20.16 19.05
C ALA A 38 16.28 -20.48 17.62
N GLU A 39 15.33 -19.69 17.11
CA GLU A 39 14.80 -19.77 15.75
C GLU A 39 15.82 -19.20 14.76
N ARG A 40 16.10 -19.93 13.68
CA ARG A 40 16.97 -19.43 12.60
C ARG A 40 16.13 -18.67 11.58
N PRO A 41 16.59 -17.51 11.07
CA PRO A 41 15.91 -16.86 9.97
C PRO A 41 15.93 -17.77 8.74
N HIS A 42 14.94 -17.61 7.86
CA HIS A 42 14.85 -18.44 6.66
C HIS A 42 16.15 -18.34 5.85
N PRO A 43 16.72 -19.47 5.41
CA PRO A 43 18.07 -19.51 4.87
C PRO A 43 18.19 -18.85 3.50
N ASN A 44 17.10 -18.82 2.72
CA ASN A 44 17.06 -18.28 1.37
C ASN A 44 15.72 -17.60 1.09
N ILE A 45 15.75 -16.54 0.28
CA ILE A 45 14.54 -15.89 -0.26
C ILE A 45 13.75 -16.87 -1.16
N PHE A 46 14.44 -17.82 -1.79
CA PHE A 46 13.82 -18.84 -2.66
C PHE A 46 13.31 -20.08 -1.90
N CYS A 47 12.91 -19.94 -0.64
CA CYS A 47 12.22 -21.04 0.04
C CYS A 47 10.72 -21.05 -0.34
N ALA A 48 10.11 -22.24 -0.33
CA ALA A 48 8.71 -22.39 -0.71
C ALA A 48 7.78 -21.47 0.10
N TYR A 49 8.07 -21.28 1.40
CA TYR A 49 7.31 -20.38 2.26
C TYR A 49 7.30 -18.93 1.76
N VAL A 50 8.48 -18.35 1.49
CA VAL A 50 8.59 -16.96 1.02
C VAL A 50 7.96 -16.80 -0.36
N LEU A 51 8.21 -17.74 -1.28
CA LEU A 51 7.63 -17.71 -2.62
C LEU A 51 6.11 -17.82 -2.60
N LEU A 52 5.56 -18.77 -1.84
CA LEU A 52 4.10 -18.93 -1.70
C LEU A 52 3.47 -17.73 -1.01
N SER A 53 4.13 -17.14 -0.01
CA SER A 53 3.66 -15.93 0.67
C SER A 53 3.60 -14.74 -0.30
N ILE A 54 4.66 -14.49 -1.07
CA ILE A 54 4.71 -13.41 -2.06
C ILE A 54 3.65 -13.62 -3.15
N LEU A 55 3.53 -14.83 -3.69
CA LEU A 55 2.52 -15.14 -4.71
C LEU A 55 1.09 -14.99 -4.17
N GLY A 56 0.84 -15.44 -2.94
CA GLY A 56 -0.46 -15.31 -2.29
C GLY A 56 -0.84 -13.85 -2.04
N GLN A 57 0.09 -13.06 -1.50
CA GLN A 57 -0.11 -11.61 -1.33
C GLN A 57 -0.37 -10.92 -2.67
N PHE A 58 0.45 -11.21 -3.69
CA PHE A 58 0.28 -10.67 -5.04
C PHE A 58 -1.10 -10.99 -5.63
N ALA A 59 -1.55 -12.25 -5.53
CA ALA A 59 -2.86 -12.67 -5.99
C ALA A 59 -4.01 -11.94 -5.26
N MET A 60 -3.93 -11.83 -3.92
CA MET A 60 -4.92 -11.09 -3.14
C MET A 60 -4.95 -9.60 -3.50
N HIS A 61 -3.78 -8.98 -3.69
CA HIS A 61 -3.69 -7.57 -4.07
C HIS A 61 -4.26 -7.32 -5.47
N ILE A 62 -3.95 -8.16 -6.46
CA ILE A 62 -4.56 -8.06 -7.79
C ILE A 62 -6.07 -8.25 -7.73
N PHE A 63 -6.54 -9.24 -6.98
CA PHE A 63 -7.98 -9.48 -6.83
C PHE A 63 -8.69 -8.28 -6.21
N PHE A 64 -8.13 -7.71 -5.14
CA PHE A 64 -8.65 -6.50 -4.51
C PHE A 64 -8.64 -5.30 -5.47
N LEU A 65 -7.56 -5.14 -6.23
CA LEU A 65 -7.42 -4.07 -7.23
C LEU A 65 -8.51 -4.16 -8.30
N ILE A 66 -8.65 -5.32 -8.93
CA ILE A 66 -9.61 -5.55 -10.02
C ILE A 66 -11.04 -5.36 -9.51
N THR A 67 -11.37 -5.94 -8.36
CA THR A 67 -12.73 -5.84 -7.80
C THR A 67 -13.09 -4.40 -7.45
N ALA A 68 -12.20 -3.67 -6.77
CA ALA A 68 -12.45 -2.28 -6.40
C ALA A 68 -12.60 -1.36 -7.62
N VAL A 69 -11.71 -1.50 -8.62
CA VAL A 69 -11.80 -0.70 -9.86
C VAL A 69 -13.06 -1.04 -10.64
N ASN A 70 -13.39 -2.33 -10.79
CA ASN A 70 -14.60 -2.74 -11.51
C ASN A 70 -15.87 -2.22 -10.83
N GLU A 71 -15.94 -2.22 -9.50
CA GLU A 71 -17.08 -1.62 -8.79
C GLU A 71 -17.12 -0.10 -8.97
N ALA A 72 -15.98 0.59 -8.95
CA ALA A 72 -15.91 2.03 -9.22
C ALA A 72 -16.38 2.36 -10.64
N SER A 73 -15.95 1.59 -11.65
CA SER A 73 -16.33 1.79 -13.05
C SER A 73 -17.83 1.67 -13.28
N LYS A 74 -18.56 0.83 -12.53
CA LYS A 74 -20.04 0.73 -12.63
C LYS A 74 -20.78 2.02 -12.22
N HIS A 75 -20.13 2.87 -11.44
CA HIS A 75 -20.70 4.11 -10.93
C HIS A 75 -20.25 5.34 -11.73
N MET A 76 -19.41 5.15 -12.76
CA MET A 76 -19.05 6.21 -13.71
C MET A 76 -19.96 6.16 -14.95
N PRO A 77 -20.27 7.32 -15.55
CA PRO A 77 -20.80 7.34 -16.91
C PRO A 77 -19.78 6.71 -17.88
N GLU A 78 -20.25 6.09 -18.97
CA GLU A 78 -19.38 5.60 -20.05
C GLU A 78 -18.69 6.79 -20.76
N GLU A 79 -17.58 7.26 -20.19
CA GLU A 79 -16.66 8.19 -20.84
C GLU A 79 -15.45 7.42 -21.36
N CYS A 80 -15.21 7.49 -22.67
CA CYS A 80 -13.96 7.02 -23.27
C CYS A 80 -12.82 7.97 -22.87
N ILE A 81 -12.07 7.61 -21.84
CA ILE A 81 -10.82 8.29 -21.48
C ILE A 81 -9.73 7.72 -22.38
N GLU A 82 -9.16 8.55 -23.25
CA GLU A 82 -8.02 8.14 -24.07
C GLU A 82 -6.77 7.93 -23.18
N PRO A 83 -6.02 6.83 -23.34
CA PRO A 83 -4.81 6.58 -22.53
C PRO A 83 -3.76 7.70 -22.59
N ASP A 84 -3.75 8.50 -23.66
CA ASP A 84 -2.80 9.59 -23.89
C ASP A 84 -3.30 10.97 -23.40
N SER A 85 -4.53 11.09 -22.88
CA SER A 85 -5.05 12.38 -22.38
C SER A 85 -4.38 12.83 -21.07
N GLY A 86 -4.46 14.10 -20.70
CA GLY A 86 -3.95 14.58 -19.40
C GLY A 86 -4.61 13.89 -18.19
N PHE A 87 -4.09 14.15 -16.98
CA PHE A 87 -4.79 13.73 -15.76
C PHE A 87 -6.14 14.46 -15.66
N HIS A 88 -7.22 13.69 -15.51
CA HIS A 88 -8.55 14.21 -15.22
C HIS A 88 -9.05 13.59 -13.90
N PRO A 89 -9.53 14.40 -12.95
CA PRO A 89 -10.11 13.88 -11.72
C PRO A 89 -11.34 13.04 -12.07
N ASN A 90 -11.34 11.78 -11.63
CA ASN A 90 -12.49 10.90 -11.79
C ASN A 90 -12.50 9.80 -10.73
N LEU A 91 -13.64 9.12 -10.64
CA LEU A 91 -13.90 8.09 -9.64
C LEU A 91 -12.87 6.95 -9.68
N VAL A 92 -12.58 6.44 -10.87
CA VAL A 92 -11.65 5.32 -11.06
C VAL A 92 -10.22 5.71 -10.68
N ASN A 93 -9.78 6.93 -10.97
CA ASN A 93 -8.46 7.47 -10.60
C ASN A 93 -8.32 7.55 -9.08
N THR A 94 -9.33 8.09 -8.39
CA THR A 94 -9.32 8.20 -6.94
C THR A 94 -9.36 6.83 -6.26
N VAL A 95 -10.23 5.93 -6.69
CA VAL A 95 -10.29 4.57 -6.14
C VAL A 95 -9.00 3.81 -6.39
N SER A 96 -8.43 3.92 -7.60
CA SER A 96 -7.14 3.30 -7.93
C SER A 96 -6.01 3.81 -7.05
N TYR A 97 -5.97 5.13 -6.79
CA TYR A 97 -5.01 5.74 -5.88
C TYR A 97 -5.15 5.20 -4.46
N MET A 98 -6.36 5.22 -3.91
CA MET A 98 -6.63 4.74 -2.55
C MET A 98 -6.29 3.27 -2.39
N VAL A 99 -6.67 2.43 -3.35
CA VAL A 99 -6.36 1.00 -3.35
C VAL A 99 -4.86 0.76 -3.40
N ASN A 100 -4.12 1.47 -4.26
CA ASN A 100 -2.66 1.36 -4.32
C ASN A 100 -2.00 1.75 -2.99
N MET A 101 -2.46 2.83 -2.36
CA MET A 101 -1.96 3.27 -1.05
C MET A 101 -2.28 2.25 0.06
N MET A 102 -3.49 1.67 0.07
CA MET A 102 -3.87 0.62 1.02
C MET A 102 -3.03 -0.64 0.85
N ILE A 103 -2.84 -1.12 -0.39
CA ILE A 103 -1.99 -2.27 -0.70
C ILE A 103 -0.56 -2.01 -0.24
N GLN A 104 -0.03 -0.81 -0.49
CA GLN A 104 1.33 -0.43 -0.07
C GLN A 104 1.48 -0.48 1.45
N VAL A 105 0.58 0.18 2.20
CA VAL A 105 0.62 0.19 3.67
C VAL A 105 0.49 -1.24 4.22
N ALA A 106 -0.43 -2.04 3.67
CA ALA A 106 -0.61 -3.43 4.07
C ALA A 106 0.63 -4.28 3.79
N THR A 107 1.28 -4.09 2.63
CA THR A 107 2.52 -4.79 2.27
C THR A 107 3.63 -4.51 3.27
N PHE A 108 3.83 -3.24 3.65
CA PHE A 108 4.84 -2.88 4.65
C PHE A 108 4.49 -3.42 6.04
N ALA A 109 3.21 -3.37 6.44
CA ALA A 109 2.78 -3.86 7.74
C ALA A 109 2.93 -5.39 7.87
N VAL A 110 2.50 -6.15 6.86
CA VAL A 110 2.50 -7.62 6.87
C VAL A 110 3.90 -8.20 6.69
N ASN A 111 4.73 -7.58 5.85
CA ASN A 111 6.10 -8.05 5.62
C ASN A 111 7.10 -7.54 6.66
N TYR A 112 6.68 -6.71 7.62
CA TYR A 112 7.55 -6.31 8.71
C TYR A 112 7.83 -7.49 9.66
N MET A 113 9.08 -7.96 9.63
CA MET A 113 9.55 -9.00 10.53
C MET A 113 9.85 -8.39 11.90
N GLY A 114 8.97 -8.66 12.88
CA GLY A 114 9.18 -8.33 14.29
C GLY A 114 9.91 -9.44 15.05
N HIS A 115 9.47 -9.70 16.29
CA HIS A 115 10.02 -10.79 17.11
C HIS A 115 9.94 -12.13 16.36
N PRO A 116 10.94 -13.02 16.50
CA PRO A 116 12.08 -12.93 17.44
C PRO A 116 13.36 -12.28 16.88
N PHE A 117 13.32 -11.72 15.66
CA PHE A 117 14.53 -11.22 14.98
C PHE A 117 14.72 -9.71 15.10
N ASN A 118 13.62 -8.96 15.14
CA ASN A 118 13.60 -7.51 15.22
C ASN A 118 12.60 -7.04 16.27
N GLN A 119 12.69 -5.79 16.70
CA GLN A 119 11.66 -5.20 17.55
C GLN A 119 10.27 -5.31 16.89
N SER A 120 9.23 -5.55 17.67
CA SER A 120 7.86 -5.52 17.15
C SER A 120 7.47 -4.14 16.62
N ILE A 121 6.41 -4.10 15.83
CA ILE A 121 5.81 -2.82 15.38
C ILE A 121 5.49 -1.92 16.58
N SER A 122 4.99 -2.49 17.68
CA SER A 122 4.65 -1.72 18.89
C SER A 122 5.86 -1.08 19.57
N GLU A 123 7.03 -1.69 19.47
CA GLU A 123 8.30 -1.20 20.02
C GLU A 123 8.99 -0.20 19.08
N ASN A 124 8.82 -0.37 17.76
CA ASN A 124 9.25 0.59 16.75
C ASN A 124 8.31 1.80 16.68
N LYS A 125 8.41 2.70 17.66
CA LYS A 125 7.54 3.90 17.76
C LYS A 125 7.47 4.70 16.45
N PRO A 126 8.58 5.01 15.74
CA PRO A 126 8.51 5.70 14.45
C PRO A 126 7.69 4.95 13.40
N PHE A 127 7.94 3.64 13.21
CA PHE A 127 7.21 2.83 12.24
C PHE A 127 5.72 2.69 12.60
N LYS A 128 5.43 2.53 13.90
CA LYS A 128 4.06 2.53 14.41
C LYS A 128 3.35 3.84 14.10
N TYR A 129 3.95 5.00 14.41
CA TYR A 129 3.33 6.29 14.12
C TYR A 129 3.15 6.52 12.61
N ALA A 130 4.07 6.04 11.77
CA ALA A 130 3.91 6.09 10.32
C ALA A 130 2.72 5.25 9.83
N LEU A 131 2.52 4.03 10.36
CA LEU A 131 1.37 3.18 10.04
C LEU A 131 0.05 3.78 10.51
N TYR A 132 0.01 4.34 11.73
CA TYR A 132 -1.18 5.04 12.21
C TYR A 132 -1.47 6.30 11.38
N GLY A 133 -0.43 7.06 11.04
CA GLY A 133 -0.55 8.26 10.20
C GLY A 133 -1.09 7.95 8.81
N SER A 134 -0.60 6.89 8.15
CA SER A 134 -1.11 6.48 6.85
C SER A 134 -2.55 5.94 6.93
N GLY A 135 -2.89 5.19 7.98
CA GLY A 135 -4.25 4.71 8.22
C GLY A 135 -5.24 5.86 8.44
N CYS A 136 -4.86 6.87 9.24
CA CYS A 136 -5.65 8.07 9.44
C CYS A 136 -5.81 8.88 8.14
N PHE A 137 -4.73 9.03 7.35
CA PHE A 137 -4.76 9.70 6.06
C PHE A 137 -5.75 9.01 5.11
N LEU A 138 -5.65 7.69 4.95
CA LEU A 138 -6.55 6.88 4.14
C LEU A 138 -8.02 6.99 4.59
N HIS A 139 -8.26 6.98 5.90
CA HIS A 139 -9.62 7.15 6.43
C HIS A 139 -10.17 8.55 6.16
N SER A 140 -9.33 9.59 6.29
CA SER A 140 -9.73 10.97 6.02
C SER A 140 -10.03 11.21 4.54
N ASP A 141 -9.23 10.65 3.63
CA ASP A 141 -9.48 10.73 2.18
C ASP A 141 -10.73 9.93 1.80
N HIS A 142 -10.97 8.76 2.42
CA HIS A 142 -12.21 8.02 2.21
C HIS A 142 -13.45 8.82 2.65
N ILE A 143 -13.38 9.54 3.77
CA ILE A 143 -14.50 10.39 4.23
C ILE A 143 -14.72 11.56 3.27
N ARG A 144 -13.66 12.24 2.82
CA ARG A 144 -13.77 13.34 1.85
C ARG A 144 -14.39 12.87 0.54
N TYR A 145 -14.01 11.68 0.10
CA TYR A 145 -14.58 11.00 -1.06
C TYR A 145 -16.09 10.69 -0.88
N VAL A 146 -16.50 10.10 0.25
CA VAL A 146 -17.92 9.83 0.53
C VAL A 146 -18.75 11.13 0.62
N GLN A 147 -18.12 12.24 1.01
CA GLN A 147 -18.76 13.55 1.15
C GLN A 147 -18.72 14.40 -0.13
N GLY A 148 -18.07 13.95 -1.21
CA GLY A 148 -18.04 14.65 -2.50
C GLY A 148 -17.19 15.93 -2.51
N PHE A 149 -16.19 16.04 -1.63
CA PHE A 149 -15.21 17.13 -1.69
C PHE A 149 -14.02 16.71 -2.56
N GLU A 150 -13.95 17.22 -3.79
CA GLU A 150 -12.76 17.20 -4.66
C GLU A 150 -11.73 18.28 -4.24
#